data_AF-A0A177GBA4-F1
#
_entry.id   AF-A0A177GBA4-F1
#
_cell.length_a   1.000
_cell.length_b   1.000
_cell.length_c   1.000
_cell.angle_alpha   90.00
_cell.angle_beta   90.00
_cell.angle_gamma   90.00
#
_symmetry.space_group_name_H-M   'P 1'
#
loop_
_entity.id
_entity.type
_entity.pdbx_description
1 polymer ?
#
loop_
_entity_poly.entity_id
_entity_poly.type
_entity_poly.pdbx_seq_one_letter_code
_entity_poly.pdbx_strand_id
1 'polypeptide(L)'
;MLPGLELLHGIPDHMRTLVVIPALLTDAKTVKELLARLEIHYLATHDRSVHFALLTDWKDCDTESNPHDGALLHQAVAGIALLNQRFGPSVNGDRFLLLHRRRVWSESEGVWMGWERKRGKLHELNRLLRGASNTTFLEDQSRRLPQNVRYVVTLDTDTRLPLETVRRLVGKLAHPLNAPQFNPETRRIEKGYAILQPRVTPSLPVGHHSTVFQKIYSTSSGIDAYSAAISDLYQDMFGEGSYAGKGIYDIDAFEAALADRVPGRHASKP
;
A
#
# COMPACT_ATOMS: atom_id res chain seq x y z
N MET A 1 3.24 -16.57 -16.93
CA MET A 1 2.13 -15.97 -16.17
C MET A 1 1.88 -16.83 -14.94
N LEU A 2 1.65 -16.23 -13.77
CA LEU A 2 1.26 -16.98 -12.56
C LEU A 2 -0.23 -17.40 -12.65
N PRO A 3 -0.60 -18.61 -12.23
CA PRO A 3 -2.00 -19.01 -12.12
C PRO A 3 -2.70 -18.17 -11.04
N GLY A 4 -4.00 -17.96 -11.17
CA GLY A 4 -4.77 -17.15 -10.24
C GLY A 4 -6.23 -17.59 -10.17
N LEU A 5 -6.85 -17.42 -9.01
CA LEU A 5 -8.29 -17.57 -8.85
C LEU A 5 -9.01 -16.42 -9.58
N GLU A 6 -10.09 -16.72 -10.29
CA GLU A 6 -10.85 -15.68 -11.02
C GLU A 6 -11.67 -14.76 -10.11
N LEU A 7 -12.08 -15.25 -8.93
CA LEU A 7 -12.89 -14.51 -7.95
C LEU A 7 -14.12 -13.83 -8.58
N LEU A 8 -14.88 -14.57 -9.40
CA LEU A 8 -15.99 -14.07 -10.22
C LEU A 8 -17.05 -13.27 -9.45
N HIS A 9 -17.23 -13.56 -8.16
CA HIS A 9 -18.20 -12.89 -7.27
C HIS A 9 -17.57 -11.81 -6.38
N GLY A 10 -16.37 -11.36 -6.71
CA GLY A 10 -15.58 -10.43 -5.90
C GLY A 10 -14.67 -11.13 -4.90
N ILE A 11 -13.92 -10.32 -4.16
CA ILE A 11 -12.98 -10.80 -3.14
C ILE A 11 -13.78 -11.25 -1.91
N PRO A 12 -13.63 -12.51 -1.46
CA PRO A 12 -14.32 -12.99 -0.27
C PRO A 12 -13.76 -12.33 0.99
N ASP A 13 -14.57 -12.24 2.04
CA ASP A 13 -14.26 -11.51 3.27
C ASP A 13 -12.98 -12.00 3.99
N HIS A 14 -12.59 -13.27 3.83
CA HIS A 14 -11.36 -13.83 4.40
C HIS A 14 -10.09 -13.51 3.57
N MET A 15 -10.26 -12.90 2.39
CA MET A 15 -9.20 -12.35 1.54
C MET A 15 -9.26 -10.81 1.51
N ARG A 16 -9.85 -10.20 2.55
CA ARG A 16 -10.00 -8.75 2.68
C ARG A 16 -8.68 -8.04 2.40
N THR A 17 -8.76 -7.00 1.58
CA THR A 17 -7.59 -6.33 1.03
C THR A 17 -7.65 -4.85 1.34
N LEU A 18 -6.52 -4.28 1.75
CA LEU A 18 -6.37 -2.84 1.93
C LEU A 18 -5.47 -2.27 0.83
N VAL A 19 -6.01 -1.37 0.02
CA VAL A 19 -5.24 -0.57 -0.93
C VAL A 19 -4.71 0.66 -0.21
N VAL A 20 -3.41 0.88 -0.24
CA VAL A 20 -2.74 1.96 0.49
C VAL A 20 -1.95 2.86 -0.44
N ILE A 21 -2.02 4.17 -0.19
CA ILE A 21 -1.28 5.19 -0.92
C ILE A 21 -0.41 5.96 0.07
N PRO A 22 0.90 5.65 0.15
CA PRO A 22 1.85 6.44 0.92
C PRO A 22 2.01 7.84 0.33
N ALA A 23 1.87 8.88 1.16
CA ALA A 23 2.04 10.26 0.73
C ALA A 23 2.56 11.17 1.84
N LEU A 24 2.89 12.41 1.49
CA LEU A 24 3.16 13.49 2.44
C LEU A 24 2.01 14.49 2.39
N LEU A 25 1.61 15.02 3.55
CA LEU A 25 0.71 16.17 3.61
C LEU A 25 1.55 17.45 3.55
N THR A 26 1.59 18.06 2.36
CA THR A 26 2.47 19.21 2.08
C THR A 26 1.73 20.53 2.05
N ASP A 27 0.53 20.53 1.49
CA ASP A 27 -0.32 21.70 1.31
C ASP A 27 -1.77 21.27 0.99
N ALA A 28 -2.68 22.26 1.01
CA ALA A 28 -4.11 22.03 0.81
C ALA A 28 -4.46 21.48 -0.58
N LYS A 29 -3.64 21.75 -1.61
CA LYS A 29 -3.85 21.26 -2.97
C LYS A 29 -3.50 19.77 -3.03
N THR A 30 -2.36 19.37 -2.48
CA THR A 30 -1.96 17.97 -2.38
C THR A 30 -2.97 17.14 -1.61
N VAL A 31 -3.53 17.65 -0.50
CA VAL A 31 -4.62 16.96 0.22
C VAL A 31 -5.81 16.67 -0.69
N LYS A 32 -6.26 17.66 -1.48
CA LYS A 32 -7.38 17.48 -2.42
C LYS A 32 -7.07 16.45 -3.51
N GLU A 33 -5.86 16.50 -4.06
CA GLU A 33 -5.41 15.56 -5.10
C GLU A 33 -5.35 14.12 -4.58
N LEU A 34 -4.86 13.91 -3.34
CA LEU A 34 -4.82 12.60 -2.70
C LEU A 34 -6.23 12.03 -2.46
N LEU A 35 -7.16 12.85 -1.98
CA LEU A 35 -8.56 12.44 -1.79
C LEU A 35 -9.24 12.06 -3.11
N ALA A 36 -9.06 12.87 -4.15
CA ALA A 36 -9.60 12.57 -5.48
C ALA A 36 -8.98 11.29 -6.08
N ARG A 37 -7.68 11.07 -5.87
CA ARG A 37 -7.01 9.84 -6.29
C ARG A 37 -7.57 8.62 -5.58
N LEU A 38 -7.80 8.71 -4.28
CA LEU A 38 -8.39 7.63 -3.48
C LEU A 38 -9.79 7.26 -3.99
N GLU A 39 -10.61 8.26 -4.32
CA GLU A 39 -11.92 8.07 -4.93
C GLU A 39 -11.83 7.36 -6.29
N ILE A 40 -10.93 7.79 -7.17
CA ILE A 40 -10.72 7.15 -8.49
C ILE A 40 -10.35 5.67 -8.33
N HIS A 41 -9.48 5.33 -7.37
CA HIS A 41 -9.09 3.93 -7.13
C HIS A 41 -10.25 3.08 -6.61
N TYR A 42 -11.09 3.65 -5.75
CA TYR A 42 -12.32 3.00 -5.32
C TYR A 42 -13.25 2.72 -6.49
N LEU A 43 -13.51 3.71 -7.35
CA LEU A 43 -14.38 3.56 -8.52
C LEU A 43 -13.84 2.54 -9.53
N ALA A 44 -12.51 2.42 -9.67
CA ALA A 44 -11.88 1.44 -10.56
C ALA A 44 -11.90 -0.01 -10.02
N THR A 45 -12.06 -0.20 -8.71
CA THR A 45 -12.04 -1.54 -8.10
C THR A 45 -13.43 -2.06 -7.80
N HIS A 46 -14.29 -1.21 -7.21
CA HIS A 46 -15.66 -1.49 -6.81
C HIS A 46 -15.90 -2.90 -6.22
N ASP A 47 -15.23 -3.20 -5.10
CA ASP A 47 -15.35 -4.48 -4.39
C ASP A 47 -15.62 -4.22 -2.89
N ARG A 48 -16.52 -5.00 -2.29
CA ARG A 48 -16.96 -4.81 -0.90
C ARG A 48 -15.88 -5.17 0.13
N SER A 49 -14.95 -6.05 -0.23
CA SER A 49 -13.88 -6.54 0.66
C SER A 49 -12.58 -5.77 0.45
N VAL A 50 -12.63 -4.68 -0.33
CA VAL A 50 -11.48 -3.80 -0.58
C VAL A 50 -11.71 -2.47 0.13
N HIS A 51 -10.74 -2.11 0.96
CA HIS A 51 -10.68 -0.83 1.66
C HIS A 51 -9.55 0.03 1.09
N PHE A 52 -9.60 1.33 1.33
CA PHE A 52 -8.65 2.30 0.79
C PHE A 52 -8.09 3.17 1.91
N ALA A 53 -6.77 3.35 1.98
CA ALA A 53 -6.15 4.21 2.98
C ALA A 53 -5.09 5.14 2.38
N LEU A 54 -5.07 6.37 2.89
CA LEU A 54 -3.92 7.25 2.77
C LEU A 54 -2.98 7.00 3.96
N LEU A 55 -1.71 6.67 3.69
CA LEU A 55 -0.68 6.52 4.71
C LEU A 55 0.25 7.73 4.67
N THR A 56 -0.04 8.69 5.52
CA THR A 56 0.53 10.03 5.39
C THR A 56 1.53 10.35 6.49
N ASP A 57 2.59 11.06 6.10
CA ASP A 57 3.51 11.70 7.03
C ASP A 57 3.51 13.21 6.79
N TRP A 58 4.12 13.92 7.71
CA TRP A 58 4.56 15.29 7.48
C TRP A 58 5.85 15.34 6.66
N LYS A 59 6.15 16.52 6.10
CA LYS A 59 7.52 16.85 5.69
C LYS A 59 8.46 16.84 6.90
N ASP A 60 9.72 16.49 6.65
CA ASP A 60 10.81 16.61 7.60
C ASP A 60 10.87 18.05 8.13
N CYS A 61 11.16 18.22 9.42
CA CYS A 61 11.11 19.51 10.11
C CYS A 61 12.13 19.57 11.26
N ASP A 62 12.54 20.78 11.64
CA ASP A 62 13.43 21.01 12.79
C ASP A 62 12.70 20.86 14.13
N THR A 63 11.37 20.83 14.11
CA THR A 63 10.50 20.66 15.28
C THR A 63 9.54 19.49 15.11
N GLU A 64 9.05 18.93 16.22
CA GLU A 64 8.10 17.80 16.20
C GLU A 64 6.78 18.17 15.48
N SER A 65 6.30 19.41 15.68
CA SER A 65 5.09 19.96 15.08
C SER A 65 5.35 21.30 14.38
N ASN A 66 4.59 21.59 13.31
CA ASN A 66 4.54 22.87 12.61
C ASN A 66 3.13 23.49 12.75
N PRO A 67 2.99 24.82 12.88
CA PRO A 67 1.69 25.49 12.98
C PRO A 67 0.66 25.13 11.89
N HIS A 68 1.12 24.76 10.68
CA HIS A 68 0.22 24.44 9.56
C HIS A 68 -0.24 22.97 9.53
N ASP A 69 0.39 22.09 10.32
CA ASP A 69 0.10 20.65 10.31
C ASP A 69 -1.37 20.39 10.65
N GLY A 70 -1.90 21.05 11.69
CA GLY A 70 -3.28 20.85 12.15
C GLY A 70 -4.32 21.16 11.08
N ALA A 71 -4.14 22.23 10.31
CA ALA A 71 -5.07 22.62 9.25
C ALA A 71 -5.10 21.59 8.11
N LEU A 72 -3.94 21.08 7.70
CA LEU A 72 -3.82 20.06 6.66
C LEU A 72 -4.42 18.72 7.12
N LEU A 73 -4.14 18.31 8.36
CA LEU A 73 -4.69 17.08 8.91
C LEU A 73 -6.22 17.16 8.98
N HIS A 74 -6.75 18.27 9.51
CA HIS A 74 -8.19 18.49 9.60
C HIS A 74 -8.87 18.44 8.23
N GLN A 75 -8.28 19.05 7.21
CA GLN A 75 -8.79 18.99 5.84
C GLN A 75 -8.81 17.54 5.31
N ALA A 76 -7.76 16.75 5.57
CA ALA A 76 -7.70 15.36 5.15
C ALA A 76 -8.74 14.48 5.87
N VAL A 77 -8.89 14.65 7.20
CA VAL A 77 -9.90 13.96 8.01
C VAL A 77 -11.31 14.26 7.50
N ALA A 78 -11.63 15.55 7.31
CA ALA A 78 -12.93 15.96 6.79
C ALA A 78 -13.20 15.38 5.39
N GLY A 79 -12.19 15.35 4.51
CA GLY A 79 -12.29 14.75 3.19
C GLY A 79 -12.58 13.24 3.21
N ILE A 80 -11.91 12.49 4.09
CA ILE A 80 -12.18 11.05 4.27
C ILE A 80 -13.58 10.81 4.84
N ALA A 81 -14.03 11.63 5.79
CA ALA A 81 -15.39 11.56 6.31
C ALA A 81 -16.44 11.78 5.20
N LEU A 82 -16.24 12.77 4.32
CA LEU A 82 -17.12 13.02 3.18
C LEU A 82 -17.13 11.84 2.17
N LEU A 83 -15.98 11.23 1.89
CA LEU A 83 -15.92 10.04 1.03
C LEU A 83 -16.69 8.87 1.65
N ASN A 84 -16.50 8.61 2.94
CA ASN A 84 -17.24 7.55 3.64
C ASN A 84 -18.75 7.83 3.71
N GLN A 85 -19.16 9.08 3.87
CA GLN A 85 -20.58 9.46 3.81
C GLN A 85 -21.16 9.23 2.41
N ARG A 86 -20.44 9.64 1.36
CA ARG A 86 -20.90 9.56 -0.03
C ARG A 86 -21.05 8.14 -0.55
N PHE A 87 -20.12 7.25 -0.20
CA PHE A 87 -20.08 5.88 -0.71
C PHE A 87 -20.65 4.83 0.24
N GLY A 88 -21.14 5.28 1.40
CA GLY A 88 -21.77 4.43 2.40
C GLY A 88 -20.81 3.51 3.15
N PRO A 89 -21.32 2.84 4.20
CA PRO A 89 -20.52 1.98 5.06
C PRO A 89 -19.95 0.78 4.28
N SER A 90 -18.79 0.28 4.71
CA SER A 90 -18.28 -1.02 4.27
C SER A 90 -18.68 -2.11 5.27
N VAL A 91 -18.79 -3.35 4.79
CA VAL A 91 -19.03 -4.51 5.65
C VAL A 91 -17.73 -4.74 6.42
N ASN A 92 -17.71 -4.41 7.71
CA ASN A 92 -16.56 -4.60 8.63
C ASN A 92 -15.45 -3.54 8.54
N GLY A 93 -15.80 -2.27 8.68
CA GLY A 93 -14.86 -1.14 8.82
C GLY A 93 -15.23 0.04 7.94
N ASP A 94 -14.47 1.13 8.04
CA ASP A 94 -14.62 2.25 7.13
C ASP A 94 -14.02 1.92 5.75
N ARG A 95 -14.63 2.46 4.71
CA ARG A 95 -14.22 2.21 3.32
C ARG A 95 -12.95 2.97 2.97
N PHE A 96 -12.88 4.22 3.42
CA PHE A 96 -11.76 5.11 3.28
C PHE A 96 -11.16 5.42 4.65
N LEU A 97 -9.84 5.39 4.75
CA LEU A 97 -9.10 5.58 5.99
C LEU A 97 -8.02 6.66 5.80
N LEU A 98 -7.81 7.46 6.84
CA LEU A 98 -6.59 8.25 7.01
C LEU A 98 -5.75 7.62 8.12
N LEU A 99 -4.53 7.23 7.79
CA LEU A 99 -3.53 6.76 8.72
C LEU A 99 -2.36 7.74 8.67
N HIS A 100 -2.38 8.71 9.58
CA HIS A 100 -1.39 9.78 9.62
C HIS A 100 -0.41 9.56 10.76
N ARG A 101 0.90 9.66 10.50
CA ARG A 101 1.95 9.47 11.52
C ARG A 101 2.48 10.78 12.06
N ARG A 102 2.73 10.85 13.38
CA ARG A 102 3.49 11.95 13.99
C ARG A 102 4.96 11.90 13.56
N ARG A 103 5.66 13.04 13.64
CA ARG A 103 7.12 13.05 13.49
C ARG A 103 7.78 12.41 14.72
N VAL A 104 8.93 11.79 14.51
CA VAL A 104 9.84 11.33 15.56
C VAL A 104 11.23 11.87 15.29
N TRP A 105 12.00 12.14 16.35
CA TRP A 105 13.38 12.59 16.21
C TRP A 105 14.25 11.49 15.60
N SER A 106 14.99 11.83 14.55
CA SER A 106 15.97 10.95 13.92
C SER A 106 17.38 11.40 14.28
N GLU A 107 18.08 10.66 15.15
CA GLU A 107 19.45 10.98 15.56
C GLU A 107 20.44 10.95 14.38
N SER A 108 20.23 10.05 13.42
CA SER A 108 21.12 9.92 12.25
C SER A 108 20.96 11.05 11.24
N GLU A 109 19.78 11.68 11.19
CA GLU A 109 19.46 12.70 10.18
C GLU A 109 19.37 14.10 10.81
N GLY A 110 19.33 14.20 12.15
CA GLY A 110 19.26 15.47 12.88
C GLY A 110 17.95 16.23 12.68
N VAL A 111 16.86 15.55 12.32
CA VAL A 111 15.56 16.15 12.01
C VAL A 111 14.39 15.34 12.58
N TRP A 112 13.25 16.00 12.75
CA TRP A 112 11.97 15.35 13.03
C TRP A 112 11.34 14.87 11.72
N MET A 113 11.06 13.58 11.62
CA MET A 113 10.58 12.94 10.39
C MET A 113 9.72 11.70 10.68
N GLY A 114 9.08 11.15 9.65
CA GLY A 114 8.38 9.86 9.78
C GLY A 114 9.35 8.70 10.04
N TRP A 115 9.05 7.87 11.04
CA TRP A 115 9.91 6.74 11.43
C TRP A 115 10.19 5.81 10.25
N GLU A 116 11.46 5.51 9.99
CA GLU A 116 11.96 4.65 8.90
C GLU A 116 11.30 4.87 7.51
N ARG A 117 10.93 6.11 7.19
CA ARG A 117 10.40 6.55 5.88
C ARG A 117 9.36 5.55 5.31
N LYS A 118 9.61 5.00 4.11
CA LYS A 118 8.70 4.07 3.40
C LYS A 118 8.56 2.71 4.10
N ARG A 119 9.63 2.18 4.69
CA ARG A 119 9.64 0.85 5.32
C ARG A 119 8.88 0.87 6.64
N GLY A 120 9.20 1.83 7.51
CA GLY A 120 8.53 1.99 8.80
C GLY A 120 7.03 2.18 8.65
N LYS A 121 6.62 2.93 7.62
CA LYS A 121 5.20 3.19 7.33
C LYS A 121 4.38 1.92 7.11
N LEU A 122 4.89 0.97 6.33
CA LEU A 122 4.18 -0.27 6.05
C LEU A 122 4.30 -1.28 7.20
N HIS A 123 5.45 -1.33 7.87
CA HIS A 123 5.60 -2.15 9.06
C HIS A 123 4.65 -1.73 10.19
N GLU A 124 4.56 -0.43 10.47
CA GLU A 124 3.60 0.08 11.46
C GLU A 124 2.16 -0.16 11.04
N LEU A 125 1.85 -0.07 9.73
CA LEU A 125 0.52 -0.42 9.22
C LEU A 125 0.19 -1.87 9.56
N ASN A 126 1.09 -2.80 9.25
CA ASN A 126 0.87 -4.22 9.49
C ASN A 126 0.64 -4.51 10.98
N ARG A 127 1.47 -3.90 11.85
CA ARG A 127 1.30 -3.97 13.30
C ARG A 127 -0.04 -3.40 13.76
N LEU A 128 -0.45 -2.24 13.23
CA LEU A 128 -1.75 -1.62 13.52
C LEU A 128 -2.92 -2.53 13.10
N LEU A 129 -2.85 -3.14 11.91
CA LEU A 129 -3.85 -4.08 11.40
C LEU A 129 -3.90 -5.40 12.19
N ARG A 130 -2.90 -5.67 13.03
CA ARG A 130 -2.86 -6.78 13.99
C ARG A 130 -3.09 -6.34 15.44
N GLY A 131 -3.51 -5.10 15.66
CA GLY A 131 -3.95 -4.59 16.96
C GLY A 131 -2.88 -3.94 17.82
N ALA A 132 -1.69 -3.65 17.28
CA ALA A 132 -0.68 -2.90 18.01
C ALA A 132 -1.17 -1.48 18.34
N SER A 133 -1.05 -1.08 19.61
CA SER A 133 -1.37 0.28 20.08
C SER A 133 -0.15 1.20 20.14
N ASN A 134 1.06 0.64 20.12
CA ASN A 134 2.32 1.40 20.21
C ASN A 134 2.91 1.73 18.81
N THR A 135 2.12 2.42 18.00
CA THR A 135 2.55 2.94 16.70
C THR A 135 2.68 4.47 16.75
N THR A 136 3.28 5.07 15.72
CA THR A 136 3.36 6.52 15.54
C THR A 136 2.15 7.09 14.82
N PHE A 137 1.19 6.25 14.39
CA PHE A 137 -0.07 6.75 13.87
C PHE A 137 -0.82 7.53 14.94
N LEU A 138 -1.30 8.71 14.57
CA LEU A 138 -2.18 9.48 15.42
C LEU A 138 -3.47 8.69 15.67
N GLU A 139 -3.91 8.72 16.92
CA GLU A 139 -5.18 8.14 17.33
C GLU A 139 -6.34 8.92 16.73
N ASP A 140 -7.30 8.18 16.19
CA ASP A 140 -8.57 8.70 15.72
C ASP A 140 -9.65 7.74 16.22
N GLN A 141 -10.39 8.16 17.24
CA GLN A 141 -11.43 7.34 17.86
C GLN A 141 -12.64 7.13 16.96
N SER A 142 -12.81 7.96 15.93
CA SER A 142 -13.90 7.83 14.96
C SER A 142 -13.59 6.81 13.86
N ARG A 143 -12.30 6.49 13.65
CA ARG A 143 -11.81 5.58 12.62
C ARG A 143 -12.10 4.12 13.00
N ARG A 144 -12.83 3.42 12.15
CA ARG A 144 -13.07 1.97 12.27
C ARG A 144 -12.19 1.22 11.28
N LEU A 145 -11.06 0.70 11.79
CA LEU A 145 -10.17 -0.13 11.00
C LEU A 145 -10.87 -1.43 10.56
N PRO A 146 -10.69 -1.88 9.31
CA PRO A 146 -11.18 -3.16 8.88
C PRO A 146 -10.49 -4.30 9.61
N GLN A 147 -11.28 -5.25 10.10
CA GLN A 147 -10.74 -6.45 10.76
C GLN A 147 -10.34 -7.50 9.74
N ASN A 148 -9.37 -8.34 10.11
CA ASN A 148 -8.93 -9.49 9.31
C ASN A 148 -8.50 -9.11 7.88
N VAL A 149 -7.89 -7.94 7.70
CA VAL A 149 -7.19 -7.63 6.45
C VAL A 149 -6.08 -8.68 6.28
N ARG A 150 -6.11 -9.37 5.14
CA ARG A 150 -5.13 -10.39 4.77
C ARG A 150 -4.05 -9.81 3.86
N TYR A 151 -4.48 -9.04 2.86
CA TYR A 151 -3.58 -8.49 1.85
C TYR A 151 -3.50 -6.97 1.91
N VAL A 152 -2.32 -6.44 1.59
CA VAL A 152 -2.13 -5.00 1.36
C VAL A 152 -1.64 -4.80 -0.07
N VAL A 153 -2.26 -3.87 -0.79
CA VAL A 153 -1.82 -3.39 -2.10
C VAL A 153 -1.26 -1.99 -1.93
N THR A 154 0.02 -1.81 -2.16
CA THR A 154 0.67 -0.49 -2.12
C THR A 154 0.75 0.14 -3.50
N LEU A 155 0.34 1.41 -3.59
CA LEU A 155 0.38 2.21 -4.80
C LEU A 155 1.19 3.49 -4.56
N ASP A 156 1.93 3.94 -5.58
CA ASP A 156 2.41 5.32 -5.59
C ASP A 156 1.26 6.28 -5.92
N THR A 157 1.41 7.55 -5.53
CA THR A 157 0.46 8.64 -5.79
C THR A 157 0.08 8.84 -7.26
N ASP A 158 0.96 8.43 -8.17
CA ASP A 158 0.79 8.56 -9.63
C ASP A 158 0.36 7.26 -10.32
N THR A 159 0.23 6.18 -9.55
CA THR A 159 -0.20 4.89 -10.11
C THR A 159 -1.67 4.98 -10.48
N ARG A 160 -2.04 4.52 -11.67
CA ARG A 160 -3.43 4.26 -12.04
C ARG A 160 -3.68 2.78 -11.91
N LEU A 161 -4.76 2.40 -11.23
CA LEU A 161 -5.23 1.02 -11.20
C LEU A 161 -6.25 0.83 -12.33
N PRO A 162 -5.97 -0.01 -13.34
CA PRO A 162 -7.02 -0.44 -14.24
C PRO A 162 -8.06 -1.28 -13.53
N LEU A 163 -9.20 -1.43 -14.18
CA LEU A 163 -10.31 -2.23 -13.70
C LEU A 163 -9.84 -3.63 -13.31
N GLU A 164 -10.38 -4.12 -12.20
CA GLU A 164 -10.18 -5.48 -11.69
C GLU A 164 -8.74 -5.85 -11.25
N THR A 165 -7.78 -4.91 -11.33
CA THR A 165 -6.37 -5.18 -10.99
C THR A 165 -6.21 -5.78 -9.59
N VAL A 166 -6.88 -5.19 -8.59
CA VAL A 166 -6.82 -5.67 -7.20
C VAL A 166 -7.33 -7.10 -7.09
N ARG A 167 -8.48 -7.42 -7.72
CA ARG A 167 -9.06 -8.77 -7.73
C ARG A 167 -8.10 -9.78 -8.35
N ARG A 168 -7.47 -9.44 -9.48
CA ARG A 168 -6.50 -10.32 -10.15
C ARG A 168 -5.24 -10.54 -9.31
N LEU A 169 -4.76 -9.51 -8.63
CA LEU A 169 -3.61 -9.60 -7.73
C LEU A 169 -3.91 -10.51 -6.52
N VAL A 170 -5.08 -10.32 -5.90
CA VAL A 170 -5.55 -11.17 -4.80
C VAL A 170 -5.71 -12.62 -5.28
N GLY A 171 -6.36 -12.84 -6.42
CA GLY A 171 -6.55 -14.16 -7.01
C GLY A 171 -5.23 -14.89 -7.28
N LYS A 172 -4.18 -14.17 -7.71
CA LYS A 172 -2.83 -14.73 -7.88
C LYS A 172 -2.20 -15.12 -6.54
N LEU A 173 -2.17 -14.24 -5.55
CA LEU A 173 -1.59 -14.57 -4.24
C LEU A 173 -2.36 -15.67 -3.49
N ALA A 174 -3.68 -15.71 -3.65
CA ALA A 174 -4.53 -16.70 -3.01
C ALA A 174 -4.50 -18.08 -3.68
N HIS A 175 -3.95 -18.18 -4.90
CA HIS A 175 -3.89 -19.46 -5.60
C HIS A 175 -3.00 -20.46 -4.84
N PRO A 176 -3.41 -21.71 -4.61
CA PRO A 176 -2.66 -22.68 -3.80
C PRO A 176 -1.21 -22.90 -4.24
N LEU A 177 -0.94 -22.83 -5.55
CA LEU A 177 0.43 -22.94 -6.09
C LEU A 177 1.33 -21.74 -5.80
N ASN A 178 0.74 -20.59 -5.46
CA ASN A 178 1.46 -19.35 -5.15
C ASN A 178 1.45 -19.03 -3.65
N ALA A 179 0.69 -19.78 -2.85
CA ALA A 179 0.54 -19.52 -1.43
C ALA A 179 1.90 -19.66 -0.70
N PRO A 180 2.31 -18.67 0.10
CA PRO A 180 3.61 -18.68 0.75
C PRO A 180 3.70 -19.82 1.80
N GLN A 181 4.73 -20.64 1.69
CA GLN A 181 5.09 -21.66 2.68
C GLN A 181 6.31 -21.16 3.45
N PHE A 182 6.07 -20.64 4.65
CA PHE A 182 7.12 -20.18 5.56
C PHE A 182 7.70 -21.36 6.32
N ASN A 183 9.01 -21.56 6.24
CA ASN A 183 9.73 -22.49 7.10
C ASN A 183 10.21 -21.75 8.36
N PRO A 184 9.74 -22.13 9.56
CA PRO A 184 10.13 -21.48 10.81
C PRO A 184 11.59 -21.73 11.21
N GLU A 185 12.20 -22.84 10.79
CA GLU A 185 13.60 -23.16 11.08
C GLU A 185 14.56 -22.29 10.27
N THR A 186 14.31 -22.16 8.96
CA THR A 186 15.14 -21.33 8.06
C THR A 186 14.70 -19.87 8.05
N ARG A 187 13.53 -19.56 8.62
CA ARG A 187 12.86 -18.25 8.62
C ARG A 187 12.68 -17.68 7.21
N ARG A 188 12.41 -18.53 6.21
CA ARG A 188 12.27 -18.14 4.78
C ARG A 188 10.97 -18.67 4.20
N ILE A 189 10.51 -18.02 3.14
CA ILE A 189 9.51 -18.57 2.24
C ILE A 189 10.23 -19.57 1.32
N GLU A 190 9.88 -20.85 1.42
CA GLU A 190 10.49 -21.93 0.62
C GLU A 190 9.72 -22.21 -0.67
N LYS A 191 8.41 -21.92 -0.68
CA LYS A 191 7.52 -22.07 -1.83
C LYS A 191 6.49 -20.95 -1.85
N GLY A 192 6.00 -20.61 -3.05
CA GLY A 192 5.04 -19.54 -3.26
C GLY A 192 5.65 -18.15 -3.07
N TYR A 193 4.79 -17.13 -2.95
CA TYR A 193 5.18 -15.72 -2.96
C TYR A 193 4.52 -14.98 -1.80
N ALA A 194 5.31 -14.28 -0.99
CA ALA A 194 4.79 -13.37 0.03
C ALA A 194 4.40 -12.00 -0.55
N ILE A 195 5.01 -11.61 -1.68
CA ILE A 195 4.82 -10.33 -2.35
C ILE A 195 4.73 -10.57 -3.86
N LEU A 196 3.79 -9.91 -4.54
CA LEU A 196 3.76 -9.80 -5.99
C LEU A 196 3.86 -8.34 -6.41
N GLN A 197 4.86 -8.02 -7.21
CA GLN A 197 5.01 -6.71 -7.83
C GLN A 197 4.64 -6.80 -9.31
N PRO A 198 3.47 -6.28 -9.74
CA PRO A 198 3.17 -6.22 -11.16
C PRO A 198 4.05 -5.18 -11.84
N ARG A 199 4.66 -5.53 -12.97
CA ARG A 199 5.28 -4.54 -13.84
C ARG A 199 4.19 -3.64 -14.43
N VAL A 200 4.27 -2.34 -14.14
CA VAL A 200 3.39 -1.34 -14.77
C VAL A 200 4.08 -0.87 -16.04
N THR A 201 3.64 -1.36 -17.20
CA THR A 201 4.02 -0.75 -18.48
C THR A 201 3.42 0.65 -18.51
N PRO A 202 4.20 1.72 -18.76
CA PRO A 202 3.66 3.07 -18.80
C PRO A 202 2.55 3.15 -19.85
N SER A 203 1.38 3.61 -19.44
CA SER A 203 0.27 3.89 -20.35
C SER A 203 0.69 4.97 -21.35
N LEU A 204 0.41 4.75 -22.64
CA LEU A 204 0.59 5.76 -23.69
C LEU A 204 -0.09 7.09 -23.28
N PRO A 205 0.57 8.24 -23.48
CA PRO A 205 -0.10 9.52 -23.33
C PRO A 205 -1.30 9.56 -24.29
N VAL A 206 -2.50 9.80 -23.76
CA VAL A 206 -3.66 10.11 -24.60
C VAL A 206 -3.52 11.57 -25.00
N GLY A 207 -2.99 11.82 -26.20
CA GLY A 207 -2.79 13.17 -26.75
C GLY A 207 -1.71 13.27 -27.84
N HIS A 208 -1.76 14.32 -28.66
CA HIS A 208 -0.95 14.55 -29.87
C HIS A 208 0.54 14.87 -29.64
N HIS A 209 1.16 14.40 -28.56
CA HIS A 209 2.59 14.58 -28.31
C HIS A 209 3.26 13.29 -27.82
N SER A 210 3.23 12.25 -28.66
CA SER A 210 4.11 11.08 -28.50
C SER A 210 5.37 11.28 -29.33
N THR A 211 6.54 11.20 -28.69
CA THR A 211 7.84 11.26 -29.38
C THR A 211 8.11 9.96 -30.14
N VAL A 212 8.92 10.02 -31.20
CA VAL A 212 9.30 8.84 -32.00
C VAL A 212 9.95 7.76 -31.13
N PHE A 213 10.71 8.16 -30.11
CA PHE A 213 11.30 7.25 -29.12
C PHE A 213 10.24 6.47 -28.31
N GLN A 214 9.14 7.12 -27.90
CA GLN A 214 8.02 6.46 -27.21
C GLN A 214 7.28 5.46 -28.09
N LYS A 215 7.18 5.72 -29.41
CA LYS A 215 6.55 4.77 -30.34
C LYS A 215 7.40 3.52 -30.52
N ILE A 216 8.72 3.64 -30.59
CA ILE A 216 9.64 2.50 -30.77
C ILE A 216 9.68 1.60 -29.52
N TYR A 217 9.63 2.19 -28.31
CA TYR A 217 9.55 1.44 -27.04
C TYR A 217 8.16 0.87 -26.72
N SER A 218 7.12 1.22 -27.50
CA SER A 218 5.74 0.75 -27.31
C SER A 218 5.36 -0.51 -28.12
N THR A 219 6.36 -1.26 -28.58
CA THR A 219 6.23 -2.47 -29.42
C THR A 219 5.73 -3.70 -28.65
N SER A 220 4.58 -3.57 -27.99
CA SER A 220 3.66 -4.65 -27.64
C SER A 220 2.32 -4.06 -27.18
N SER A 221 1.75 -3.17 -27.98
CA SER A 221 0.42 -2.59 -27.75
C SER A 221 -0.65 -3.56 -28.28
N GLY A 222 -1.22 -4.38 -27.39
CA GLY A 222 -2.27 -5.33 -27.74
C GLY A 222 -2.53 -6.41 -26.68
N ILE A 223 -1.60 -6.61 -25.75
CA ILE A 223 -1.77 -7.51 -24.60
C ILE A 223 -1.97 -6.62 -23.37
N ASP A 224 -3.13 -6.78 -22.73
CA ASP A 224 -3.51 -6.16 -21.46
C ASP A 224 -2.29 -5.97 -20.55
N ALA A 225 -1.95 -4.70 -20.26
CA ALA A 225 -0.79 -4.31 -19.46
C ALA A 225 -0.78 -4.95 -18.05
N TYR A 226 -1.88 -5.61 -17.66
CA TYR A 226 -2.04 -6.34 -16.41
C TYR A 226 -2.35 -7.84 -16.57
N SER A 227 -2.60 -8.35 -17.79
CA SER A 227 -2.59 -9.81 -18.01
C SER A 227 -1.16 -10.32 -17.96
N ALA A 228 -0.23 -9.55 -18.52
CA ALA A 228 1.20 -9.73 -18.37
C ALA A 228 1.70 -9.17 -17.02
N ALA A 229 1.11 -9.59 -15.89
CA ALA A 229 1.86 -9.57 -14.63
C ALA A 229 2.95 -10.65 -14.75
N ILE A 230 4.01 -10.31 -15.47
CA ILE A 230 5.28 -10.98 -15.43
C ILE A 230 5.82 -10.62 -14.05
N SER A 231 5.90 -11.64 -13.20
CA SER A 231 6.61 -11.60 -11.92
C SER A 231 7.97 -10.98 -12.20
N ASP A 232 8.31 -9.86 -11.55
CA ASP A 232 9.72 -9.55 -11.46
C ASP A 232 10.37 -10.64 -10.60
N LEU A 233 11.11 -11.48 -11.31
CA LEU A 233 12.00 -12.52 -10.84
C LEU A 233 13.08 -11.89 -9.94
N TYR A 234 12.78 -11.75 -8.65
CA TYR A 234 13.80 -11.74 -7.59
C TYR A 234 13.58 -12.87 -6.58
N GLN A 235 12.58 -13.72 -6.83
CA GLN A 235 12.37 -14.96 -6.07
C GLN A 235 12.59 -16.20 -6.92
N ASP A 236 13.47 -16.11 -7.91
CA ASP A 236 14.07 -17.31 -8.50
C ASP A 236 15.55 -17.06 -8.80
N MET A 237 16.37 -18.04 -8.42
CA MET A 237 17.85 -18.13 -8.48
C MET A 237 18.69 -17.66 -7.28
N PHE A 238 18.31 -16.66 -6.47
CA PHE A 238 19.15 -16.26 -5.31
C PHE A 238 18.41 -15.92 -4.00
N GLY A 239 17.07 -15.99 -3.96
CA GLY A 239 16.33 -15.97 -2.70
C GLY A 239 16.37 -14.65 -1.91
N GLU A 240 16.57 -13.50 -2.59
CA GLU A 240 16.45 -12.16 -2.01
C GLU A 240 15.57 -11.26 -2.89
N GLY A 241 14.37 -10.91 -2.39
CA GLY A 241 13.47 -9.96 -3.01
C GLY A 241 13.61 -8.57 -2.39
N SER A 242 13.86 -7.53 -3.21
CA SER A 242 13.84 -6.14 -2.77
C SER A 242 12.45 -5.54 -3.01
N TYR A 243 11.74 -5.20 -1.93
CA TYR A 243 10.42 -4.60 -2.02
C TYR A 243 10.51 -3.06 -2.11
N ALA A 244 10.31 -2.53 -3.31
CA ALA A 244 10.36 -1.08 -3.58
C ALA A 244 9.07 -0.30 -3.22
N GLY A 245 8.12 -0.89 -2.49
CA GLY A 245 6.91 -0.20 -2.03
C GLY A 245 5.73 -0.16 -3.01
N LYS A 246 5.74 -0.99 -4.05
CA LYS A 246 4.61 -1.21 -4.98
C LYS A 246 4.26 -2.69 -5.06
N GLY A 247 2.98 -3.01 -5.26
CA GLY A 247 2.51 -4.39 -5.41
C GLY A 247 1.59 -4.83 -4.29
N ILE A 248 1.29 -6.13 -4.24
CA ILE A 248 0.46 -6.76 -3.23
C ILE A 248 1.31 -7.68 -2.35
N TYR A 249 0.99 -7.77 -1.06
CA TYR A 249 1.60 -8.76 -0.15
C TYR A 249 0.60 -9.32 0.84
N ASP A 250 0.88 -10.53 1.33
CA ASP A 250 0.20 -11.13 2.48
C ASP A 250 0.87 -10.60 3.76
N ILE A 251 0.08 -9.99 4.66
CA ILE A 251 0.61 -9.29 5.84
C ILE A 251 1.43 -10.23 6.71
N ASP A 252 0.91 -11.43 7.01
CA ASP A 252 1.53 -12.33 7.97
C ASP A 252 2.77 -12.99 7.37
N ALA A 253 2.72 -13.38 6.10
CA ALA A 253 3.89 -13.90 5.40
C ALA A 253 4.99 -12.85 5.23
N PHE A 254 4.62 -11.59 4.96
CA PHE A 254 5.55 -10.47 4.85
C PHE A 254 6.26 -10.17 6.18
N GLU A 255 5.49 -10.05 7.26
CA GLU A 255 6.06 -9.80 8.59
C GLU A 255 6.91 -10.98 9.08
N ALA A 256 6.47 -12.23 8.88
CA ALA A 256 7.25 -13.41 9.23
C ALA A 256 8.60 -13.47 8.48
N ALA A 257 8.62 -13.06 7.20
CA ALA A 257 9.84 -13.02 6.41
C ALA A 257 10.81 -11.90 6.81
N LEU A 258 10.30 -10.80 7.41
CA LEU A 258 11.11 -9.66 7.84
C LEU A 258 11.53 -9.71 9.31
N ALA A 259 10.82 -10.50 10.13
CA ALA A 259 11.12 -10.66 11.55
C ALA A 259 12.59 -11.03 11.79
N ASP A 260 13.27 -10.25 12.64
CA ASP A 260 14.67 -10.39 13.05
C ASP A 260 15.73 -10.30 11.94
N ARG A 261 15.36 -10.05 10.68
CA ARG A 261 16.32 -9.88 9.56
C ARG A 261 16.79 -8.45 9.39
N VAL A 262 16.13 -7.51 10.04
CA VAL A 262 16.49 -6.11 10.05
C VAL A 262 17.00 -5.78 11.44
N PRO A 263 18.28 -5.41 11.61
CA PRO A 263 18.75 -4.91 12.89
C PRO A 263 17.97 -3.64 13.20
N GLY A 264 17.03 -3.73 14.14
CA GLY A 264 16.47 -2.56 14.78
C GLY A 264 17.64 -1.85 15.44
N ARG A 265 17.98 -0.63 15.00
CA ARG A 265 18.79 0.25 15.85
C ARG A 265 17.94 0.52 17.07
N HIS A 266 18.17 -0.26 18.13
CA HIS A 266 17.69 0.08 19.44
C HIS A 266 18.13 1.52 19.70
N ALA A 267 17.16 2.42 19.77
CA ALA A 267 17.33 3.65 20.51
C ALA A 267 17.55 3.22 21.95
N SER A 268 18.82 2.93 22.27
CA SER A 268 19.29 3.03 23.63
C SER A 268 19.17 4.52 23.96
N LYS A 269 18.33 4.84 24.94
CA LYS A 269 18.56 6.02 25.76
C LYS A 269 18.87 5.54 27.18
N PRO A 270 19.77 6.26 27.88
CA PRO A 270 20.36 5.85 29.15
C PRO A 270 19.34 5.70 30.27
#